data_AF-A0A2I0D859-F1
#
_entry.id   AF-A0A2I0D859-F1
#
_cell.length_a   1.000
_cell.length_b   1.000
_cell.length_c   1.000
_cell.angle_alpha   90.00
_cell.angle_beta   90.00
_cell.angle_gamma   90.00
#
_symmetry.space_group_name_H-M   'P 1'
#
loop_
_entity.id
_entity.type
_entity.pdbx_description
1 polymer ?
#
loop_
_entity_poly.entity_id
_entity_poly.type
_entity_poly.pdbx_seq_one_letter_code
_entity_poly.pdbx_strand_id
1 'polypeptide(L)'
;MNISFEENSFCFTGKLAELKRTQAEREVRARSGYSQKVINNELTYLVLGSIPSTGWKHGNYGNKIVKAKQLIENGADLKIISEKDFMIGLENIAPVDSGEIDEKLLIYRYKALFQNGDMDITALEEFLELLTETTNSHVSATVEEPFIYKDLYNEFSQEDIDNLLFFQCRIVKHLDLDADSQEFVDMIAKGFESIKGLDGDISWSEKKEGTASFAKLLQDIPLRTKLTE
;
A
#
# COMPACT_ATOMS: atom_id res chain seq x y z
N MET A 1 6.14 -9.34 -5.61
CA MET A 1 6.69 -10.49 -4.86
C MET A 1 5.54 -11.38 -4.40
N ASN A 2 5.67 -12.71 -4.39
CA ASN A 2 4.60 -13.59 -3.87
C ASN A 2 4.76 -13.77 -2.36
N ILE A 3 3.80 -13.24 -1.60
CA ILE A 3 3.73 -13.41 -0.14
C ILE A 3 2.89 -14.64 0.17
N SER A 4 3.36 -15.47 1.11
CA SER A 4 2.57 -16.53 1.72
C SER A 4 2.29 -16.17 3.18
N PHE A 5 1.02 -16.26 3.60
CA PHE A 5 0.61 -15.99 4.98
C PHE A 5 0.62 -17.24 5.84
N GLU A 6 0.07 -18.33 5.31
CA GLU A 6 -0.09 -19.59 6.04
C GLU A 6 1.26 -20.06 6.57
N GLU A 7 1.28 -20.38 7.88
CA GLU A 7 2.44 -20.85 8.65
C GLU A 7 3.65 -19.89 8.69
N ASN A 8 3.56 -18.72 8.05
CA ASN A 8 4.65 -17.76 7.98
C ASN A 8 4.51 -16.68 9.05
N SER A 9 5.65 -16.19 9.53
CA SER A 9 5.68 -15.19 10.60
C SER A 9 6.00 -13.79 10.08
N PHE A 10 5.31 -12.79 10.63
CA PHE A 10 5.37 -11.40 10.23
C PHE A 10 5.73 -10.52 11.42
N CYS A 11 6.59 -9.53 11.18
CA CYS A 11 6.87 -8.46 12.11
C CYS A 11 6.77 -7.12 11.40
N PHE A 12 6.17 -6.13 12.05
CA PHE A 12 5.99 -4.79 11.47
C PHE A 12 6.94 -3.79 12.13
N THR A 13 7.54 -2.90 11.32
CA THR A 13 8.34 -1.77 11.80
C THR A 13 8.01 -0.49 11.03
N GLY A 14 8.38 0.67 11.58
CA GLY A 14 7.96 1.97 11.03
C GLY A 14 6.49 2.32 11.34
N LYS A 15 5.97 3.37 10.71
CA LYS A 15 4.55 3.72 10.75
C LYS A 15 3.95 3.29 9.40
N LEU A 16 2.87 2.51 9.48
CA LEU A 16 2.13 2.05 8.32
C LEU A 16 1.24 3.20 7.80
N ALA A 17 1.15 3.34 6.49
CA ALA A 17 0.34 4.35 5.82
C ALA A 17 -1.12 3.89 5.65
N GLU A 18 -1.33 2.64 5.27
CA GLU A 18 -2.64 2.08 4.95
C GLU A 18 -3.31 1.46 6.18
N LEU A 19 -2.56 0.81 7.07
CA LEU A 19 -3.13 0.07 8.21
C LEU A 19 -2.64 0.54 9.57
N LYS A 20 -3.48 0.46 10.61
CA LYS A 20 -2.94 0.42 11.98
C LYS A 20 -2.19 -0.89 12.15
N ARG A 21 -1.07 -0.86 12.88
CA ARG A 21 -0.28 -2.08 13.17
C ARG A 21 -1.17 -3.22 13.68
N THR A 22 -2.05 -2.95 14.64
CA THR A 22 -2.97 -3.96 15.20
C THR A 22 -3.87 -4.62 14.16
N GLN A 23 -4.28 -3.88 13.12
CA GLN A 23 -5.06 -4.42 12.01
C GLN A 23 -4.20 -5.29 11.10
N ALA A 24 -3.01 -4.82 10.73
CA ALA A 24 -2.09 -5.63 9.93
C ALA A 24 -1.77 -6.97 10.61
N GLU A 25 -1.55 -6.95 11.94
CA GLU A 25 -1.37 -8.17 12.73
C GLU A 25 -2.62 -9.07 12.74
N ARG A 26 -3.83 -8.49 12.77
CA ARG A 26 -5.10 -9.23 12.68
C ARG A 26 -5.23 -9.89 11.31
N GLU A 27 -4.95 -9.17 10.24
CA GLU A 27 -5.05 -9.66 8.86
C GLU A 27 -4.07 -10.80 8.57
N VAL A 28 -2.88 -10.79 9.19
CA VAL A 28 -1.95 -11.92 9.17
C VAL A 28 -2.58 -13.16 9.80
N ARG A 29 -3.13 -13.02 11.02
CA ARG A 29 -3.75 -14.14 11.75
C ARG A 29 -4.98 -14.68 11.03
N ALA A 30 -5.75 -13.79 10.39
CA ALA A 30 -6.93 -14.16 9.62
C ALA A 30 -6.61 -15.00 8.37
N ARG A 31 -5.33 -15.11 7.98
CA ARG A 31 -4.81 -15.91 6.85
C ARG A 31 -3.85 -17.01 7.30
N SER A 32 -4.07 -17.53 8.51
CA SER A 32 -3.26 -18.60 9.13
C SER A 32 -1.78 -18.26 9.33
N GLY A 33 -1.41 -16.98 9.34
CA GLY A 33 -0.05 -16.52 9.64
C GLY A 33 0.15 -16.14 11.10
N TYR A 34 1.41 -15.96 11.47
CA TYR A 34 1.81 -15.57 12.83
C TYR A 34 2.30 -14.13 12.87
N SER A 35 1.73 -13.29 13.72
CA SER A 35 2.27 -11.95 13.96
C SER A 35 3.13 -11.94 15.22
N GLN A 36 4.39 -11.51 15.10
CA GLN A 36 5.33 -11.42 16.21
C GLN A 36 5.99 -10.04 16.35
N LYS A 37 6.39 -9.70 17.57
CA LYS A 37 7.00 -8.39 17.90
C LYS A 37 8.52 -8.41 17.85
N VAL A 38 9.13 -9.59 17.88
CA VAL A 38 10.58 -9.75 18.00
C VAL A 38 11.14 -10.23 16.66
N ILE A 39 12.33 -9.72 16.30
CA ILE A 39 13.09 -10.23 15.15
C ILE A 39 13.95 -11.39 15.66
N ASN A 40 13.77 -12.59 15.11
CA ASN A 40 14.49 -13.83 15.42
C ASN A 40 14.68 -14.67 14.13
N ASN A 41 15.35 -15.82 14.22
CA ASN A 41 15.61 -16.70 13.07
C ASN A 41 14.36 -17.37 12.49
N GLU A 42 13.27 -17.38 13.25
CA GLU A 42 11.97 -17.93 12.81
C GLU A 42 11.14 -16.87 12.06
N LEU A 43 11.61 -15.62 11.98
CA LEU A 43 10.92 -14.56 11.28
C LEU A 43 10.98 -14.78 9.76
N THR A 44 9.83 -14.91 9.10
CA THR A 44 9.77 -15.00 7.63
C THR A 44 9.73 -13.62 6.97
N TYR A 45 8.92 -12.69 7.48
CA TYR A 45 8.69 -11.38 6.87
C TYR A 45 8.86 -10.23 7.85
N LEU A 46 9.77 -9.30 7.55
CA LEU A 46 9.78 -7.96 8.16
C LEU A 46 9.07 -6.99 7.21
N VAL A 47 7.88 -6.54 7.60
CA VAL A 47 7.11 -5.53 6.87
C VAL A 47 7.54 -4.13 7.29
N LEU A 48 7.95 -3.35 6.30
CA LEU A 48 8.34 -1.95 6.46
C LEU A 48 7.16 -1.04 6.15
N GLY A 49 6.75 -0.24 7.14
CA GLY A 49 5.72 0.76 6.92
C GLY A 49 6.19 1.87 5.99
N SER A 50 5.28 2.34 5.13
CA SER A 50 5.60 3.31 4.10
C SER A 50 5.88 4.71 4.62
N ILE A 51 5.56 5.03 5.88
CA ILE A 51 5.89 6.34 6.46
C ILE A 51 7.31 6.28 7.05
N PRO A 52 8.33 6.87 6.38
CA PRO A 52 9.70 6.79 6.82
C PRO A 52 9.89 7.57 8.13
N SER A 53 10.84 7.14 8.96
CA SER A 53 11.34 8.01 10.03
C SER A 53 12.35 9.00 9.46
N THR A 54 12.45 10.17 10.09
CA THR A 54 13.39 11.24 9.69
C THR A 54 14.85 10.76 9.55
N GLY A 55 15.24 9.72 10.28
CA GLY A 55 16.59 9.15 10.23
C GLY A 55 16.90 8.33 8.97
N TRP A 56 15.91 7.83 8.23
CA TRP A 56 16.16 6.92 7.09
C TRP A 56 16.87 7.62 5.94
N LYS A 57 16.53 8.89 5.67
CA LYS A 57 17.21 9.72 4.65
C LYS A 57 18.74 9.81 4.86
N HIS A 58 19.19 9.57 6.08
CA HIS A 58 20.61 9.59 6.46
C HIS A 58 21.17 8.18 6.74
N GLY A 59 20.50 7.12 6.29
CA GLY A 59 20.92 5.73 6.49
C GLY A 59 20.79 5.22 7.92
N ASN A 60 20.14 5.98 8.82
CA ASN A 60 19.89 5.55 10.19
C ASN A 60 18.63 4.66 10.24
N TYR A 61 18.82 3.42 9.79
CA TYR A 61 17.77 2.40 9.87
C TYR A 61 17.54 1.99 11.32
N GLY A 62 16.27 1.89 11.73
CA GLY A 62 15.93 1.46 13.08
C GLY A 62 16.45 0.05 13.41
N ASN A 63 16.66 -0.23 14.70
CA ASN A 63 17.27 -1.47 15.21
C ASN A 63 16.67 -2.77 14.62
N LYS A 64 15.38 -2.79 14.29
CA LYS A 64 14.71 -3.96 13.68
C LYS A 64 15.23 -4.27 12.28
N ILE A 65 15.51 -3.25 11.48
CA ILE A 65 16.00 -3.39 10.10
C ILE A 65 17.45 -3.85 10.11
N VAL A 66 18.29 -3.22 10.95
CA VAL A 66 19.68 -3.62 11.13
C VAL A 66 19.76 -5.09 11.57
N LYS A 67 18.95 -5.49 12.56
CA LYS A 67 18.89 -6.87 13.01
C LYS A 67 18.41 -7.82 11.91
N ALA A 68 17.40 -7.44 11.13
CA ALA A 68 16.92 -8.25 10.02
C ALA A 68 17.99 -8.45 8.94
N LYS A 69 18.67 -7.38 8.53
CA LYS A 69 19.81 -7.45 7.58
C LYS A 69 20.90 -8.40 8.08
N GLN A 70 21.27 -8.30 9.36
CA GLN A 70 22.25 -9.21 9.97
C GLN A 70 21.81 -10.68 9.94
N LEU A 71 20.52 -10.97 10.20
CA LEU A 71 20.01 -12.35 10.13
C LEU A 71 20.03 -12.90 8.71
N ILE A 72 19.69 -12.06 7.72
CA ILE A 72 19.74 -12.41 6.29
C ILE A 72 21.19 -12.70 5.86
N GLU A 73 22.13 -11.85 6.25
CA GLU A 73 23.57 -12.06 6.01
C GLU A 73 24.07 -13.37 6.65
N ASN A 74 23.49 -13.75 7.79
CA ASN A 74 23.79 -15.01 8.49
C ASN A 74 23.01 -16.21 7.93
N GLY A 75 22.26 -16.05 6.82
CA GLY A 75 21.59 -17.14 6.11
C GLY A 75 20.16 -17.45 6.54
N ALA A 76 19.50 -16.58 7.33
CA ALA A 76 18.07 -16.73 7.64
C ALA A 76 17.21 -16.53 6.37
N ASP A 77 16.14 -17.32 6.22
CA ASP A 77 15.12 -17.13 5.17
C ASP A 77 14.13 -16.01 5.55
N LEU A 78 14.69 -14.87 5.95
CA LEU A 78 13.96 -13.65 6.29
C LEU A 78 13.88 -12.74 5.08
N LYS A 79 12.68 -12.25 4.78
CA LYS A 79 12.40 -11.30 3.70
C LYS A 79 11.98 -9.97 4.29
N ILE A 80 12.63 -8.91 3.83
CA ILE A 80 12.18 -7.54 4.11
C ILE A 80 11.25 -7.14 2.97
N ILE A 81 10.01 -6.76 3.29
CA ILE A 81 8.98 -6.43 2.29
C ILE A 81 8.32 -5.07 2.57
N SER A 82 7.78 -4.45 1.53
CA SER A 82 7.02 -3.21 1.65
C SER A 82 5.65 -3.44 2.28
N GLU A 83 5.08 -2.38 2.87
CA GLU A 83 3.65 -2.32 3.17
C GLU A 83 2.81 -2.53 1.90
N LYS A 84 3.23 -2.00 0.75
CA LYS A 84 2.57 -2.22 -0.55
C LYS A 84 2.48 -3.70 -0.92
N ASP A 85 3.60 -4.44 -0.83
CA ASP A 85 3.65 -5.88 -1.10
C ASP A 85 2.75 -6.61 -0.12
N PHE A 86 2.79 -6.24 1.17
CA PHE A 86 1.90 -6.79 2.18
C PHE A 86 0.42 -6.61 1.82
N MET A 87 0.02 -5.40 1.40
CA MET A 87 -1.34 -5.12 0.95
C MET A 87 -1.72 -5.94 -0.27
N ILE A 88 -0.84 -6.07 -1.26
CA ILE A 88 -1.05 -6.94 -2.43
C ILE A 88 -1.20 -8.41 -1.97
N GLY A 89 -0.45 -8.85 -0.96
CA GLY A 89 -0.61 -10.16 -0.34
C GLY A 89 -2.01 -10.36 0.25
N LEU A 90 -2.53 -9.37 0.98
CA LEU A 90 -3.90 -9.39 1.51
C LEU A 90 -4.95 -9.45 0.41
N GLU A 91 -4.68 -8.80 -0.72
CA GLU A 91 -5.52 -8.81 -1.92
C GLU A 91 -5.48 -10.16 -2.64
N ASN A 92 -4.38 -10.89 -2.61
CA ASN A 92 -4.29 -12.17 -3.33
C ASN A 92 -4.75 -13.38 -2.49
N ILE A 93 -4.72 -13.26 -1.16
CA ILE A 93 -5.02 -14.38 -0.26
C ILE A 93 -6.23 -14.02 0.57
N ALA A 94 -7.30 -14.81 0.49
CA ALA A 94 -8.51 -14.59 1.29
C ALA A 94 -8.29 -15.03 2.75
N PRO A 95 -8.94 -14.37 3.73
CA PRO A 95 -9.05 -14.88 5.09
C PRO A 95 -9.75 -16.24 5.14
N VAL A 96 -9.42 -17.07 6.14
CA VAL A 96 -9.99 -18.44 6.28
C VAL A 96 -11.48 -18.45 6.64
N ASP A 97 -12.04 -17.30 7.05
CA ASP A 97 -13.44 -17.13 7.45
C ASP A 97 -13.93 -15.73 7.05
N SER A 98 -13.94 -15.46 5.74
CA SER A 98 -14.29 -14.13 5.23
C SER A 98 -15.79 -13.86 5.14
N GLY A 99 -16.63 -14.87 5.38
CA GLY A 99 -18.04 -14.85 5.00
C GLY A 99 -18.25 -14.75 3.48
N GLU A 100 -19.51 -14.89 3.07
CA GLU A 100 -19.96 -14.60 1.70
C GLU A 100 -20.59 -13.20 1.67
N ILE A 101 -20.34 -12.47 0.59
CA ILE A 101 -21.08 -11.24 0.27
C ILE A 101 -21.37 -11.18 -1.22
N ASP A 102 -22.49 -10.55 -1.57
CA ASP A 102 -22.95 -10.37 -2.95
C ASP A 102 -22.34 -9.12 -3.61
N GLU A 103 -21.08 -8.82 -3.30
CA GLU A 103 -20.35 -7.67 -3.85
C GLU A 103 -18.91 -8.08 -4.21
N LYS A 104 -18.33 -7.38 -5.17
CA LYS A 104 -16.90 -7.44 -5.49
C LYS A 104 -16.23 -6.10 -5.17
N LEU A 105 -14.93 -6.14 -4.88
CA LEU A 105 -14.11 -4.93 -4.84
C LEU A 105 -13.39 -4.76 -6.14
N LEU A 106 -13.41 -3.54 -6.64
CA LEU A 106 -12.43 -3.04 -7.58
C LEU A 106 -11.36 -2.29 -6.80
N ILE A 107 -10.12 -2.66 -7.00
CA ILE A 107 -8.95 -2.02 -6.40
C ILE A 107 -8.17 -1.38 -7.53
N TYR A 108 -8.13 -0.06 -7.54
CA TYR A 108 -7.40 0.74 -8.51
C TYR A 108 -6.19 1.37 -7.84
N ARG A 109 -5.05 1.32 -8.50
CA ARG A 109 -3.78 1.86 -8.03
C ARG A 109 -3.19 2.76 -9.11
N TYR A 110 -2.80 3.96 -8.70
CA TYR A 110 -2.10 4.92 -9.53
C TYR A 110 -0.78 5.27 -8.87
N LYS A 111 0.29 5.41 -9.67
CA LYS A 111 1.57 5.93 -9.19
C LYS A 111 2.21 6.86 -10.22
N ALA A 112 2.85 7.92 -9.76
CA ALA A 112 3.54 8.88 -10.62
C ALA A 112 4.78 9.46 -9.93
N LEU A 113 5.78 9.82 -10.74
CA LEU A 113 6.89 10.66 -10.33
C LEU A 113 6.73 12.04 -10.96
N PHE A 114 7.05 13.09 -10.22
CA PHE A 114 6.90 14.46 -10.69
C PHE A 114 7.90 15.39 -10.00
N GLN A 115 8.29 16.47 -10.68
CA GLN A 115 9.14 17.49 -10.06
C GLN A 115 8.35 18.32 -9.06
N ASN A 116 9.00 18.72 -7.97
CA ASN A 116 8.36 19.55 -6.96
C ASN A 116 7.94 20.91 -7.55
N GLY A 117 6.64 21.23 -7.49
CA GLY A 117 6.06 22.44 -8.04
C GLY A 117 5.49 22.32 -9.45
N ASP A 118 5.69 21.20 -10.15
CA ASP A 118 5.19 20.99 -11.51
C ASP A 118 3.76 20.41 -11.55
N MET A 119 3.30 19.83 -10.45
CA MET A 119 1.97 19.23 -10.32
C MET A 119 0.93 20.24 -9.81
N ASP A 120 -0.27 20.21 -10.41
CA ASP A 120 -1.46 20.84 -9.86
C ASP A 120 -2.03 20.02 -8.68
N ILE A 121 -1.43 20.19 -7.49
CA ILE A 121 -1.84 19.48 -6.28
C ILE A 121 -3.29 19.80 -5.91
N THR A 122 -3.74 21.04 -6.10
CA THR A 122 -5.11 21.44 -5.77
C THR A 122 -6.12 20.69 -6.64
N ALA A 123 -5.92 20.64 -7.96
CA ALA A 123 -6.78 19.86 -8.85
C ALA A 123 -6.77 18.36 -8.51
N LEU A 124 -5.62 17.82 -8.11
CA LEU A 124 -5.53 16.43 -7.66
C LEU A 124 -6.32 16.17 -6.38
N GLU A 125 -6.18 17.01 -5.35
CA GLU A 125 -6.94 16.87 -4.11
C GLU A 125 -8.46 16.99 -4.37
N GLU A 126 -8.88 17.98 -5.18
CA GLU A 126 -10.29 18.15 -5.56
C GLU A 126 -10.83 16.93 -6.29
N PHE A 127 -10.05 16.34 -7.21
CA PHE A 127 -10.43 15.10 -7.89
C PHE A 127 -10.57 13.94 -6.89
N LEU A 128 -9.59 13.74 -6.01
CA LEU A 128 -9.62 12.66 -5.01
C LEU A 128 -10.80 12.82 -4.03
N GLU A 129 -11.12 14.04 -3.62
CA GLU A 129 -12.29 14.34 -2.79
C GLU A 129 -13.59 14.02 -3.52
N LEU A 130 -13.75 14.50 -4.76
CA LEU A 130 -14.92 14.23 -5.57
C LEU A 130 -15.16 12.73 -5.74
N LEU A 131 -14.10 11.93 -5.91
CA LEU A 131 -14.21 10.47 -5.97
C LEU A 131 -14.81 9.89 -4.69
N THR A 132 -14.37 10.32 -3.51
CA THR A 132 -14.91 9.84 -2.24
C THR A 132 -16.39 10.19 -2.08
N GLU A 133 -16.80 11.40 -2.51
CA GLU A 133 -18.17 11.89 -2.37
C GLU A 133 -19.15 11.27 -3.35
N THR A 134 -18.71 11.02 -4.59
CA THR A 134 -19.64 10.68 -5.70
C THR A 134 -19.67 9.21 -6.05
N THR A 135 -18.64 8.45 -5.68
CA THR A 135 -18.48 7.08 -6.19
C THR A 135 -18.56 5.99 -5.15
N ASN A 136 -18.81 6.32 -3.87
CA ASN A 136 -18.72 5.40 -2.74
C ASN A 136 -17.40 4.61 -2.75
N SER A 137 -16.30 5.32 -3.05
CA SER A 137 -14.97 4.74 -3.09
C SER A 137 -14.17 5.17 -1.88
N HIS A 138 -13.39 4.23 -1.35
CA HIS A 138 -12.39 4.51 -0.34
C HIS A 138 -11.09 4.94 -1.03
N VAL A 139 -10.62 6.16 -0.75
CA VAL A 139 -9.40 6.71 -1.34
C VAL A 139 -8.31 6.89 -0.28
N SER A 140 -7.13 6.36 -0.58
CA SER A 140 -5.91 6.58 0.21
C SER A 140 -4.78 7.00 -0.73
N ALA A 141 -4.32 8.23 -0.59
CA ALA A 141 -3.26 8.79 -1.41
C ALA A 141 -2.14 9.42 -0.56
N THR A 142 -0.93 9.43 -1.11
CA THR A 142 0.26 10.01 -0.47
C THR A 142 1.19 10.62 -1.51
N VAL A 143 1.84 11.71 -1.14
CA VAL A 143 3.02 12.25 -1.82
C VAL A 143 4.21 12.12 -0.86
N GLU A 144 5.32 11.56 -1.32
CA GLU A 144 6.49 11.34 -0.49
C GLU A 144 7.80 11.46 -1.28
N GLU A 145 8.91 11.66 -0.56
CA GLU A 145 10.25 11.55 -1.16
C GLU A 145 10.54 10.07 -1.51
N PRO A 146 11.01 9.74 -2.72
CA PRO A 146 11.14 8.35 -3.16
C PRO A 146 12.31 7.56 -2.51
N PHE A 147 13.06 8.15 -1.56
CA PHE A 147 14.30 7.54 -1.06
C PHE A 147 14.12 6.14 -0.47
N ILE A 148 12.97 5.88 0.16
CA ILE A 148 12.64 4.58 0.75
C ILE A 148 12.62 3.47 -0.31
N TYR A 149 12.27 3.78 -1.55
CA TYR A 149 12.14 2.81 -2.62
C TYR A 149 13.46 2.43 -3.28
N LYS A 150 14.49 3.29 -3.18
CA LYS A 150 15.85 2.93 -3.59
C LYS A 150 16.50 1.97 -2.61
N ASP A 151 16.47 2.30 -1.33
CA ASP A 151 17.16 1.52 -0.29
C ASP A 151 16.58 0.12 -0.09
N LEU A 152 15.28 -0.06 -0.38
CA LEU A 152 14.57 -1.30 -0.14
C LEU A 152 14.26 -2.09 -1.41
N TYR A 153 13.93 -1.40 -2.50
CA TYR A 153 13.44 -2.05 -3.73
C TYR A 153 14.32 -1.76 -4.93
N ASN A 154 15.32 -0.88 -4.79
CA ASN A 154 16.16 -0.42 -5.90
C ASN A 154 15.32 0.10 -7.08
N GLU A 155 14.18 0.76 -6.78
CA GLU A 155 13.20 1.18 -7.79
C GLU A 155 13.55 2.54 -8.41
N PHE A 156 14.21 3.44 -7.68
CA PHE A 156 14.56 4.80 -8.14
C PHE A 156 16.06 5.09 -8.05
N SER A 157 16.57 5.93 -8.96
CA SER A 157 17.95 6.38 -8.97
C SER A 157 18.22 7.47 -7.92
N GLN A 158 19.49 7.84 -7.67
CA GLN A 158 19.79 8.98 -6.79
C GLN A 158 19.25 10.30 -7.38
N GLU A 159 19.30 10.44 -8.70
CA GLU A 159 18.84 11.63 -9.39
C GLU A 159 17.32 11.80 -9.26
N ASP A 160 16.55 10.70 -9.34
CA ASP A 160 15.11 10.72 -9.09
C ASP A 160 14.79 11.18 -7.67
N ILE A 161 15.52 10.67 -6.68
CA ILE A 161 15.30 11.00 -5.26
C ILE A 161 15.59 12.47 -4.95
N ASP A 162 16.59 13.04 -5.60
CA ASP A 162 17.02 14.40 -5.33
C ASP A 162 16.09 15.44 -5.97
N ASN A 163 15.33 15.07 -7.01
CA ASN A 163 14.56 16.02 -7.82
C ASN A 163 13.06 15.74 -7.91
N LEU A 164 12.61 14.54 -7.60
CA LEU A 164 11.22 14.10 -7.80
C LEU A 164 10.52 13.80 -6.48
N LEU A 165 9.20 13.97 -6.51
CA LEU A 165 8.27 13.46 -5.53
C LEU A 165 7.55 12.24 -6.13
N PHE A 166 7.21 11.30 -5.26
CA PHE A 166 6.46 10.10 -5.62
C PHE A 166 5.03 10.23 -5.12
N PHE A 167 4.09 10.26 -6.05
CA PHE A 167 2.67 10.16 -5.78
C PHE A 167 2.22 8.71 -5.92
N GLN A 168 1.43 8.24 -4.96
CA GLN A 168 0.69 7.00 -5.09
C GLN A 168 -0.73 7.16 -4.54
N CYS A 169 -1.67 6.50 -5.21
CA CYS A 169 -3.06 6.48 -4.82
C CYS A 169 -3.60 5.06 -4.92
N ARG A 170 -4.41 4.69 -3.93
CA ARG A 170 -5.21 3.47 -3.90
C ARG A 170 -6.67 3.85 -3.75
N ILE A 171 -7.49 3.39 -4.66
CA ILE A 171 -8.94 3.60 -4.68
C ILE A 171 -9.59 2.23 -4.60
N VAL A 172 -10.49 2.04 -3.64
CA VAL A 172 -11.24 0.79 -3.48
C VAL A 172 -12.72 1.07 -3.59
N LYS A 173 -13.35 0.46 -4.59
CA LYS A 173 -14.77 0.63 -4.88
C LYS A 173 -15.51 -0.68 -4.68
N HIS A 174 -16.65 -0.59 -4.01
CA HIS A 174 -17.64 -1.66 -3.96
C HIS A 174 -18.48 -1.65 -5.23
N LEU A 175 -18.69 -2.84 -5.78
CA LEU A 175 -19.47 -3.09 -6.98
C LEU A 175 -20.36 -4.31 -6.76
N ASP A 176 -21.52 -4.31 -7.41
CA ASP A 176 -22.32 -5.53 -7.54
C ASP A 176 -21.51 -6.61 -8.31
N LEU A 177 -21.78 -7.88 -8.07
CA LEU A 177 -21.01 -9.00 -8.64
C LEU A 177 -20.97 -9.00 -10.18
N ASP A 178 -22.03 -8.50 -10.81
CA ASP A 178 -22.28 -8.41 -12.23
C ASP A 178 -22.03 -7.02 -12.83
N ALA A 179 -21.71 -6.01 -12.00
CA ALA A 179 -21.39 -4.67 -12.48
C ALA A 179 -20.11 -4.67 -13.34
N ASP A 180 -20.14 -3.91 -14.43
CA ASP A 180 -18.96 -3.65 -15.25
C ASP A 180 -18.05 -2.63 -14.55
N SER A 181 -16.80 -3.00 -14.31
CA SER A 181 -15.80 -2.12 -13.69
C SER A 181 -15.10 -1.23 -14.70
N GLN A 182 -15.13 -1.55 -15.99
CA GLN A 182 -14.34 -0.86 -17.00
C GLN A 182 -14.75 0.60 -17.12
N GLU A 183 -16.04 0.90 -17.04
CA GLU A 183 -16.54 2.28 -17.06
C GLU A 183 -15.94 3.12 -15.91
N PHE A 184 -15.86 2.53 -14.71
CA PHE A 184 -15.23 3.19 -13.57
C PHE A 184 -13.73 3.34 -13.78
N VAL A 185 -13.02 2.30 -14.21
CA VAL A 185 -11.58 2.34 -14.51
C VAL A 185 -11.26 3.45 -15.51
N ASP A 186 -12.02 3.56 -16.60
CA ASP A 186 -11.82 4.57 -17.64
C ASP A 186 -12.11 5.98 -17.14
N MET A 187 -13.13 6.16 -16.30
CA MET A 187 -13.43 7.44 -15.66
C MET A 187 -12.27 7.88 -14.76
N ILE A 188 -11.73 6.98 -13.94
CA ILE A 188 -10.59 7.29 -13.06
C ILE A 188 -9.34 7.63 -13.88
N ALA A 189 -9.05 6.86 -14.93
CA ALA A 189 -7.91 7.09 -15.83
C ALA A 189 -7.98 8.49 -16.44
N LYS A 190 -9.13 8.86 -17.03
CA LYS A 190 -9.35 10.22 -17.59
C LYS A 190 -9.24 11.32 -16.56
N GLY A 191 -9.69 11.07 -15.33
CA GLY A 191 -9.56 12.00 -14.22
C GLY A 191 -8.09 12.30 -13.93
N PHE A 192 -7.25 11.27 -13.80
CA PHE A 192 -5.81 11.45 -13.62
C PHE A 192 -5.12 12.09 -14.82
N GLU A 193 -5.45 11.70 -16.06
CA GLU A 193 -4.92 12.31 -17.29
C GLU A 193 -5.23 13.82 -17.40
N SER A 194 -6.32 14.28 -16.77
CA SER A 194 -6.67 15.70 -16.77
C SER A 194 -5.82 16.56 -15.83
N ILE A 195 -5.07 15.94 -14.91
CA ILE A 195 -4.27 16.64 -13.91
C ILE A 195 -2.93 17.05 -14.52
N LYS A 196 -2.71 18.35 -14.61
CA LYS A 196 -1.47 18.89 -15.17
C LYS A 196 -0.26 18.48 -14.34
N GLY A 197 0.77 17.96 -15.03
CA GLY A 197 2.03 17.56 -14.40
C GLY A 197 1.98 16.17 -13.75
N LEU A 198 0.87 15.43 -13.92
CA LEU A 198 0.73 14.07 -13.44
C LEU A 198 0.75 13.10 -14.63
N ASP A 199 1.82 12.32 -14.73
CA ASP A 199 1.96 11.22 -15.68
C ASP A 199 2.44 9.99 -14.92
N GLY A 200 1.77 8.86 -15.11
CA GLY A 200 1.87 7.76 -14.18
C GLY A 200 1.27 6.45 -14.65
N ASP A 201 1.60 5.40 -13.91
CA ASP A 201 1.18 4.04 -14.18
C ASP A 201 -0.12 3.70 -13.45
N ILE A 202 -0.99 3.01 -14.17
CA ILE A 202 -2.25 2.47 -13.65
C ILE A 202 -2.14 0.96 -13.50
N SER A 203 -2.67 0.42 -12.41
CA SER A 203 -2.97 -1.00 -12.27
C SER A 203 -4.27 -1.18 -11.49
N TRP A 204 -5.04 -2.22 -11.83
CA TRP A 204 -6.26 -2.52 -11.12
C TRP A 204 -6.54 -4.02 -11.08
N SER A 205 -7.35 -4.43 -10.11
CA SER A 205 -7.80 -5.81 -9.95
C SER A 205 -9.20 -5.87 -9.36
N GLU A 206 -9.91 -6.97 -9.60
CA GLU A 206 -11.19 -7.27 -8.99
C GLU A 206 -11.09 -8.44 -8.03
N LYS A 207 -11.88 -8.41 -6.94
CA LYS A 207 -11.93 -9.52 -5.98
C LYS A 207 -13.33 -9.76 -5.41
N LYS A 208 -13.67 -11.04 -5.28
CA LYS A 208 -14.91 -11.53 -4.65
C LYS A 208 -14.65 -12.17 -3.28
N GLU A 209 -13.63 -13.02 -3.20
CA GLU A 209 -13.26 -13.72 -1.96
C GLU A 209 -12.58 -12.78 -0.96
N GLY A 210 -12.90 -12.90 0.34
CA GLY A 210 -12.30 -12.01 1.34
C GLY A 210 -12.90 -10.61 1.38
N THR A 211 -13.86 -10.28 0.50
CA THR A 211 -14.34 -8.91 0.36
C THR A 211 -15.00 -8.39 1.61
N ALA A 212 -15.79 -9.19 2.34
CA ALA A 212 -16.46 -8.69 3.56
C ALA A 212 -15.45 -8.24 4.62
N SER A 213 -14.37 -9.00 4.79
CA SER A 213 -13.27 -8.63 5.68
C SER A 213 -12.56 -7.38 5.19
N PHE A 214 -12.35 -7.25 3.88
CA PHE A 214 -11.67 -6.11 3.29
C PHE A 214 -12.53 -4.84 3.33
N ALA A 215 -13.83 -4.93 3.06
CA ALA A 215 -14.83 -3.89 3.24
C ALA A 215 -14.79 -3.31 4.66
N LYS A 216 -14.79 -4.20 5.66
CA LYS A 216 -14.66 -3.81 7.06
C LYS A 216 -13.31 -3.16 7.36
N LEU A 217 -12.24 -3.63 6.72
CA LEU A 217 -10.91 -3.03 6.82
C LEU A 217 -10.90 -1.60 6.26
N LEU A 218 -11.54 -1.35 5.11
CA LEU A 218 -11.62 -0.03 4.47
C LEU A 218 -12.24 1.03 5.38
N GLN A 219 -13.25 0.67 6.19
CA GLN A 219 -13.85 1.58 7.16
C GLN A 219 -12.83 2.07 8.19
N ASP A 220 -11.77 1.30 8.43
CA ASP A 220 -10.74 1.66 9.38
C ASP A 220 -9.48 2.30 8.76
N ILE A 221 -9.28 2.15 7.44
CA ILE A 221 -8.21 2.83 6.71
C ILE A 221 -8.57 4.32 6.72
N PRO A 222 -7.67 5.23 7.10
CA PRO A 222 -7.94 6.65 7.00
C PRO A 222 -8.13 7.05 5.53
N LEU A 223 -9.23 7.73 5.22
CA LEU A 223 -9.34 8.48 3.98
C LEU A 223 -8.19 9.49 3.92
N ARG A 224 -7.46 9.50 2.81
CA ARG A 224 -6.37 10.45 2.56
C ARG A 224 -6.54 11.01 1.16
N THR A 225 -7.24 12.13 1.09
CA THR A 225 -7.46 12.91 -0.13
C THR A 225 -6.66 14.22 -0.11
N LYS A 226 -6.27 14.69 1.09
CA LYS A 226 -5.32 15.80 1.28
C LYS A 226 -3.88 15.28 1.26
N LEU A 227 -3.07 15.89 0.40
CA LEU A 227 -1.68 15.54 0.15
C LEU A 227 -0.72 16.52 0.81
N THR A 228 -1.19 17.74 1.11
CA THR A 228 -0.46 18.75 1.87
C THR A 228 -1.08 18.93 3.26
N GLU A 229 -0.57 18.20 4.26
CA GLU A 229 -0.80 18.46 5.69
C GLU A 229 0.51 18.36 6.49
#